data_AF-A0A6G7YMK4-F1
#
_entry.id   AF-A0A6G7YMK4-F1
#
_cell.length_a   1.000
_cell.length_b   1.000
_cell.length_c   1.000
_cell.angle_alpha   90.00
_cell.angle_beta   90.00
_cell.angle_gamma   90.00
#
_symmetry.space_group_name_H-M   'P 1'
#
loop_
_entity.id
_entity.type
_entity.pdbx_description
1 polymer ?
#
loop_
_entity_poly.entity_id
_entity_poly.type
_entity_poly.pdbx_seq_one_letter_code
_entity_poly.pdbx_strand_id
1 'polypeptide(L)'
;MAEIISSGRGRPKKADEEAKRAAFTFRTTARLKDQLTAAAEKSERSIAQEIEMRLEMSFLEESLVGGPEMALFIKLLAGTVTLVELQTGKKWTEDRATWEGVSSAARFLLEGFQPQIDLDLFEKHRPAMWAFMEPAIELDRVSTKINGLKTAFLADEEMPVEVRRELEKAEAKQAELLKRVQKAAQAVFDGPLKEQEDRRAKAIDLGSEVAGKLMGKDRFNFEMGHGQGNDLRYAIGRMFVISGVVEPLDKLRPGRAMNDEDLLRGIRRIAAAIEARGAKPSEQEE
;
A
#
# COMPACT_ATOMS: atom_id res chain seq x y z
N MET A 1 30.12 -10.49 -74.24
CA MET A 1 29.49 -9.51 -73.33
C MET A 1 28.97 -10.30 -72.14
N ALA A 2 29.30 -9.90 -70.92
CA ALA A 2 28.80 -10.54 -69.70
C ALA A 2 28.33 -9.44 -68.74
N GLU A 3 27.04 -9.43 -68.41
CA GLU A 3 26.46 -8.43 -67.50
C GLU A 3 26.83 -8.76 -66.06
N ILE A 4 27.51 -7.82 -65.40
CA ILE A 4 27.74 -7.87 -63.96
C ILE A 4 26.50 -7.30 -63.29
N ILE A 5 25.57 -8.18 -62.89
CA ILE A 5 24.40 -7.78 -62.09
C ILE A 5 24.90 -7.38 -60.70
N SER A 6 25.01 -6.08 -60.47
CA SER A 6 25.35 -5.50 -59.16
C SER A 6 24.15 -5.64 -58.21
N SER A 7 24.06 -6.77 -57.52
CA SER A 7 23.13 -6.95 -56.42
C SER A 7 23.43 -5.91 -55.33
N GLY A 8 22.60 -4.87 -55.28
CA GLY A 8 22.78 -3.75 -54.37
C GLY A 8 22.84 -4.22 -52.93
N ARG A 9 24.03 -4.14 -52.31
CA ARG A 9 24.23 -4.44 -50.89
C ARG A 9 23.48 -3.43 -50.03
N GLY A 10 22.20 -3.70 -49.80
CA GLY A 10 21.43 -3.03 -48.75
C GLY A 10 22.16 -3.19 -47.41
N ARG A 11 22.29 -2.09 -46.67
CA ARG A 11 22.86 -2.13 -45.32
C ARG A 11 22.03 -3.10 -44.48
N PRO A 12 22.63 -4.06 -43.75
CA PRO A 12 21.90 -4.98 -42.90
C PRO A 12 20.94 -4.21 -41.99
N LYS A 13 19.69 -4.66 -41.91
CA LYS A 13 18.71 -4.10 -40.97
C LYS A 13 19.32 -4.22 -39.58
N LYS A 14 19.44 -3.11 -38.83
CA LYS A 14 19.86 -3.17 -37.43
C LYS A 14 18.91 -4.13 -36.69
N ALA A 15 19.45 -4.93 -35.77
CA ALA A 15 18.63 -5.79 -34.93
C ALA A 15 17.58 -4.94 -34.20
N ASP A 16 16.35 -5.44 -34.12
CA ASP A 16 15.21 -4.67 -33.58
C ASP A 16 15.34 -4.41 -32.04
N GLU A 17 16.39 -4.94 -31.40
CA GLU A 17 16.77 -4.70 -29.99
C GLU A 17 17.26 -3.27 -29.72
N GLU A 18 17.83 -2.55 -30.70
CA GLU A 18 18.02 -1.10 -30.60
C GLU A 18 16.72 -0.36 -30.97
N ALA A 19 15.71 -0.50 -30.11
CA ALA A 19 14.48 0.28 -30.21
C ALA A 19 14.82 1.77 -30.30
N LYS A 20 14.28 2.46 -31.31
CA LYS A 20 14.61 3.86 -31.62
C LYS A 20 14.18 4.76 -30.45
N ARG A 21 15.13 5.09 -29.58
CA ARG A 21 14.95 5.96 -28.42
C ARG A 21 14.26 7.28 -28.83
N ALA A 22 13.18 7.62 -28.14
CA ALA A 22 12.49 8.88 -28.34
C ALA A 22 13.37 10.04 -27.82
N ALA A 23 13.47 11.12 -28.59
CA ALA A 23 14.19 12.31 -28.14
C ALA A 23 13.36 13.03 -27.07
N PHE A 24 13.87 13.08 -25.83
CA PHE A 24 13.23 13.76 -24.71
C PHE A 24 14.09 14.97 -24.27
N THR A 25 13.49 16.16 -24.23
CA THR A 25 14.17 17.38 -23.76
C THR A 25 13.77 17.70 -22.32
N PHE A 26 14.71 17.55 -21.40
CA PHE A 26 14.49 17.79 -19.98
C PHE A 26 15.04 19.16 -19.56
N ARG A 27 14.32 19.88 -18.70
CA ARG A 27 14.74 21.15 -18.10
C ARG A 27 14.92 20.96 -16.61
N THR A 28 16.09 21.36 -16.08
CA THR A 28 16.43 21.22 -14.66
C THR A 28 16.98 22.52 -14.08
N THR A 29 17.09 22.58 -12.75
CA THR A 29 17.92 23.59 -12.08
C THR A 29 19.41 23.28 -12.30
N ALA A 30 20.25 24.32 -12.28
CA ALA A 30 21.71 24.15 -12.42
C ALA A 30 22.26 23.12 -11.41
N ARG A 31 21.91 23.28 -10.13
CA ARG A 31 22.29 22.35 -9.05
C ARG A 31 21.97 20.88 -9.36
N LEU A 32 20.78 20.60 -9.92
CA LEU A 32 20.40 19.22 -10.27
C LEU A 32 21.17 18.71 -11.50
N LYS A 33 21.45 19.58 -12.47
CA LYS A 33 22.34 19.26 -13.59
C LYS A 33 23.74 18.91 -13.10
N ASP A 34 24.30 19.68 -12.17
CA ASP A 34 25.63 19.44 -11.61
C ASP A 34 25.70 18.10 -10.85
N GLN A 35 24.65 17.80 -10.06
CA GLN A 35 24.50 16.51 -9.38
C GLN A 35 24.40 15.32 -10.35
N LEU A 36 23.61 15.45 -11.42
CA LEU A 36 23.50 14.42 -12.46
C LEU A 36 24.80 14.26 -13.26
N THR A 37 25.54 15.34 -13.48
CA THR A 37 26.83 15.32 -14.18
C THR A 37 27.87 14.56 -13.35
N ALA A 38 28.02 14.90 -12.06
CA ALA A 38 28.92 14.20 -11.16
C ALA A 38 28.55 12.72 -10.95
N ALA A 39 27.25 12.38 -10.97
CA ALA A 39 26.78 11.01 -10.90
C ALA A 39 27.09 10.21 -12.18
N ALA A 40 26.92 10.82 -13.35
CA ALA A 40 27.22 10.24 -14.65
C ALA A 40 28.73 10.02 -14.85
N GLU A 41 29.55 11.00 -14.45
CA GLU A 41 31.03 10.87 -14.43
C GLU A 41 31.46 9.72 -13.51
N LYS A 42 30.91 9.64 -12.30
CA LYS A 42 31.22 8.57 -11.33
C LYS A 42 30.79 7.17 -11.80
N SER A 43 29.76 7.08 -12.65
CA SER A 43 29.25 5.81 -13.18
C SER A 43 29.75 5.45 -14.58
N GLU A 44 30.62 6.30 -15.17
CA GLU A 44 31.11 6.19 -16.55
C GLU A 44 29.99 6.15 -17.61
N ARG A 45 28.87 6.86 -17.35
CA ARG A 45 27.70 6.95 -18.23
C ARG A 45 27.55 8.34 -18.83
N SER A 46 26.80 8.44 -19.92
CA SER A 46 26.27 9.74 -20.33
C SER A 46 25.16 10.20 -19.37
N ILE A 47 24.99 11.53 -19.22
CA ILE A 47 23.92 12.12 -18.40
C ILE A 47 22.54 11.57 -18.79
N ALA A 48 22.30 11.31 -20.08
CA ALA A 48 21.04 10.74 -20.57
C ALA A 48 20.80 9.31 -20.05
N GLN A 49 21.83 8.44 -20.08
CA GLN A 49 21.76 7.07 -19.54
C GLN A 49 21.64 7.06 -18.02
N GLU A 50 22.31 7.98 -17.31
CA GLU A 50 22.20 8.11 -15.85
C GLU A 50 20.78 8.57 -15.43
N ILE A 51 20.13 9.44 -16.22
CA ILE A 51 18.72 9.81 -16.02
C ILE A 51 17.79 8.62 -16.31
N GLU A 52 17.98 7.94 -17.44
CA GLU A 52 17.20 6.76 -17.86
C GLU A 52 17.23 5.68 -16.77
N MET A 53 18.43 5.28 -16.34
CA MET A 53 18.64 4.27 -15.29
C MET A 53 18.07 4.68 -13.93
N ARG A 54 18.12 5.97 -13.55
CA ARG A 54 17.47 6.46 -12.31
C ARG A 54 15.95 6.42 -12.38
N LEU A 55 15.37 6.71 -13.55
CA LEU A 55 13.92 6.61 -13.75
C LEU A 55 13.47 5.15 -13.73
N GLU A 56 14.18 4.27 -14.45
CA GLU A 56 13.96 2.81 -14.39
C GLU A 56 14.06 2.27 -12.97
N MET A 57 15.11 2.65 -12.22
CA MET A 57 15.24 2.30 -10.81
C MET A 57 14.07 2.82 -9.97
N SER A 58 13.57 4.04 -10.20
CA SER A 58 12.43 4.57 -9.44
C SER A 58 11.13 3.78 -9.68
N PHE A 59 10.86 3.37 -10.93
CA PHE A 59 9.71 2.50 -11.24
C PHE A 59 9.91 1.07 -10.71
N LEU A 60 11.14 0.55 -10.79
CA LEU A 60 11.48 -0.75 -10.26
C LEU A 60 11.32 -0.77 -8.73
N GLU A 61 11.83 0.25 -8.03
CA GLU A 61 11.62 0.45 -6.60
C GLU A 61 10.14 0.46 -6.26
N GLU A 62 9.32 1.33 -6.89
CA GLU A 62 7.87 1.37 -6.65
C GLU A 62 7.18 0.00 -6.89
N SER A 63 7.60 -0.77 -7.89
CA SER A 63 7.09 -2.12 -8.14
C SER A 63 7.56 -3.15 -7.11
N LEU A 64 8.83 -3.08 -6.67
CA LEU A 64 9.43 -4.00 -5.70
C LEU A 64 8.85 -3.81 -4.29
N VAL A 65 8.46 -2.59 -3.92
CA VAL A 65 7.72 -2.38 -2.65
C VAL A 65 6.27 -2.82 -2.74
N GLY A 66 5.72 -3.17 -3.91
CA GLY A 66 4.30 -3.49 -4.05
C GLY A 66 3.41 -2.25 -4.07
N GLY A 67 3.91 -1.13 -4.61
CA GLY A 67 3.12 0.08 -4.87
C GLY A 67 3.36 1.25 -3.89
N PRO A 68 2.66 2.38 -4.11
CA PRO A 68 2.94 3.64 -3.44
C PRO A 68 2.63 3.62 -1.94
N GLU A 69 1.60 2.88 -1.49
CA GLU A 69 1.25 2.77 -0.07
C GLU A 69 2.38 2.12 0.74
N MET A 70 2.93 0.99 0.26
CA MET A 70 4.04 0.31 0.92
C MET A 70 5.36 1.08 0.77
N ALA A 71 5.59 1.74 -0.37
CA ALA A 71 6.72 2.65 -0.53
C ALA A 71 6.70 3.80 0.49
N LEU A 72 5.51 4.36 0.80
CA LEU A 72 5.33 5.34 1.86
C LEU A 72 5.58 4.72 3.25
N PHE A 73 5.05 3.52 3.52
CA PHE A 73 5.29 2.81 4.78
C PHE A 73 6.79 2.58 5.03
N ILE A 74 7.56 2.10 4.04
CA ILE A 74 9.00 1.90 4.18
C ILE A 74 9.74 3.24 4.38
N LYS A 75 9.34 4.32 3.70
CA LYS A 75 9.92 5.66 3.91
C LYS A 75 9.67 6.16 5.34
N LEU A 76 8.47 5.97 5.88
CA LEU A 76 8.14 6.30 7.27
C LEU A 76 8.96 5.45 8.25
N LEU A 77 9.04 4.14 8.03
CA LEU A 77 9.84 3.23 8.85
C LEU A 77 11.32 3.64 8.88
N ALA A 78 11.93 3.93 7.72
CA ALA A 78 13.32 4.38 7.62
C ALA A 78 13.57 5.74 8.31
N GLY A 79 12.62 6.68 8.19
CA GLY A 79 12.65 7.95 8.94
C GLY A 79 12.58 7.71 10.45
N THR A 80 11.71 6.81 10.90
CA THR A 80 11.59 6.42 12.31
C THR A 80 12.85 5.75 12.85
N VAL A 81 13.50 4.85 12.09
CA VAL A 81 14.81 4.30 12.45
C VAL A 81 15.83 5.42 12.65
N THR A 82 15.90 6.35 11.70
CA THR A 82 16.84 7.48 11.74
C THR A 82 16.63 8.37 12.97
N LEU A 83 15.38 8.62 13.37
CA LEU A 83 15.06 9.39 14.57
C LEU A 83 15.46 8.66 15.87
N VAL A 84 15.25 7.34 15.96
CA VAL A 84 15.66 6.54 17.12
C VAL A 84 17.19 6.46 17.23
N GLU A 85 17.91 6.28 16.12
CA GLU A 85 19.38 6.35 16.11
C GLU A 85 19.89 7.73 16.56
N LEU A 86 19.29 8.81 16.07
CA LEU A 86 19.66 10.18 16.42
C LEU A 86 19.41 10.48 17.91
N GLN A 87 18.29 9.99 18.47
CA GLN A 87 17.93 10.19 19.87
C GLN A 87 18.83 9.38 20.83
N THR A 88 19.25 8.18 20.42
CA THR A 88 20.11 7.31 21.24
C THR A 88 21.60 7.56 21.05
N GLY A 89 21.99 8.20 19.94
CA GLY A 89 23.38 8.41 19.55
C GLY A 89 24.10 7.13 19.08
N LYS A 90 23.36 6.06 18.77
CA LYS A 90 23.90 4.73 18.44
C LYS A 90 23.21 4.11 17.23
N LYS A 91 23.85 3.11 16.63
CA LYS A 91 23.27 2.34 15.51
C LYS A 91 22.33 1.25 16.00
N TRP A 92 21.17 1.11 15.35
CA TRP A 92 20.14 0.12 15.74
C TRP A 92 20.60 -1.33 15.59
N THR A 93 21.60 -1.57 14.74
CA THR A 93 22.26 -2.87 14.54
C THR A 93 23.36 -3.18 15.57
N GLU A 94 23.79 -2.19 16.36
CA GLU A 94 24.95 -2.30 17.27
C GLU A 94 24.54 -2.21 18.75
N ASP A 95 23.39 -1.59 19.04
CA ASP A 95 22.90 -1.39 20.41
C ASP A 95 21.48 -1.94 20.62
N ARG A 96 21.34 -2.77 21.65
CA ARG A 96 20.09 -3.45 21.97
C ARG A 96 18.95 -2.50 22.38
N ALA A 97 19.23 -1.42 23.12
CA ALA A 97 18.19 -0.48 23.52
C ALA A 97 17.68 0.33 22.31
N THR A 98 18.59 0.65 21.38
CA THR A 98 18.26 1.28 20.09
C THR A 98 17.43 0.33 19.22
N TRP A 99 17.79 -0.96 19.14
CA TRP A 99 16.98 -2.00 18.49
C TRP A 99 15.57 -2.10 19.08
N GLU A 100 15.45 -2.12 20.42
CA GLU A 100 14.15 -2.23 21.11
C GLU A 100 13.27 -0.98 20.84
N GLY A 101 13.88 0.22 20.81
CA GLY A 101 13.22 1.46 20.39
C GLY A 101 12.71 1.42 18.94
N VAL A 102 13.57 0.99 18.00
CA VAL A 102 13.19 0.80 16.58
C VAL A 102 12.06 -0.22 16.45
N SER A 103 12.15 -1.35 17.14
CA SER A 103 11.14 -2.42 17.11
C SER A 103 9.78 -1.94 17.64
N SER A 104 9.77 -1.13 18.70
CA SER A 104 8.55 -0.56 19.27
C SER A 104 7.91 0.45 18.31
N ALA A 105 8.70 1.34 17.73
CA ALA A 105 8.20 2.35 16.80
C ALA A 105 7.75 1.75 15.45
N ALA A 106 8.42 0.70 14.97
CA ALA A 106 8.00 -0.09 13.81
C ALA A 106 6.65 -0.78 14.05
N ARG A 107 6.43 -1.36 15.24
CA ARG A 107 5.14 -1.94 15.62
C ARG A 107 4.04 -0.88 15.64
N PHE A 108 4.29 0.28 16.25
CA PHE A 108 3.33 1.39 16.26
C PHE A 108 2.94 1.85 14.84
N LEU A 109 3.90 1.92 13.91
CA LEU A 109 3.59 2.20 12.50
C LEU A 109 2.74 1.09 11.87
N LEU A 110 3.08 -0.19 12.08
CA LEU A 110 2.29 -1.32 11.56
C LEU A 110 0.85 -1.31 12.09
N GLU A 111 0.65 -1.01 13.37
CA GLU A 111 -0.68 -0.87 13.99
C GLU A 111 -1.45 0.34 13.40
N GLY A 112 -0.77 1.45 13.10
CA GLY A 112 -1.37 2.62 12.45
C GLY A 112 -1.78 2.36 10.98
N PHE A 113 -1.02 1.52 10.28
CA PHE A 113 -1.30 1.04 8.91
C PHE A 113 -2.19 -0.20 8.86
N GLN A 114 -2.52 -0.83 10.00
CA GLN A 114 -3.43 -1.96 10.04
C GLN A 114 -4.79 -1.52 9.45
N PRO A 115 -5.33 -2.26 8.46
CA PRO A 115 -6.65 -1.96 7.92
C PRO A 115 -7.65 -1.98 9.09
N GLN A 116 -8.27 -0.82 9.32
CA GLN A 116 -9.24 -0.69 10.39
C GLN A 116 -10.44 -1.56 10.02
N ILE A 117 -10.64 -2.62 10.79
CA ILE A 117 -11.88 -3.38 10.74
C ILE A 117 -12.94 -2.43 11.30
N ASP A 118 -13.79 -1.89 10.43
CA ASP A 118 -15.01 -1.20 10.83
C ASP A 118 -15.83 -2.20 11.65
N LEU A 119 -15.83 -2.02 12.98
CA LEU A 119 -16.45 -2.97 13.91
C LEU A 119 -17.97 -3.02 13.73
N ASP A 120 -18.59 -1.92 13.32
CA ASP A 120 -20.02 -1.85 13.06
C ASP A 120 -20.36 -2.61 11.77
N LEU A 121 -19.48 -2.53 10.75
CA LEU A 121 -19.54 -3.36 9.54
C LEU A 121 -19.26 -4.84 9.85
N PHE A 122 -18.28 -5.14 10.71
CA PHE A 122 -17.96 -6.50 11.17
C PHE A 122 -19.14 -7.13 11.90
N GLU A 123 -19.81 -6.39 12.80
CA GLU A 123 -21.00 -6.84 13.52
C GLU A 123 -22.18 -7.07 12.55
N LYS A 124 -22.46 -6.10 11.68
CA LYS A 124 -23.50 -6.18 10.63
C LYS A 124 -23.33 -7.42 9.75
N HIS A 125 -22.10 -7.74 9.38
CA HIS A 125 -21.77 -8.86 8.49
C HIS A 125 -21.23 -10.11 9.22
N ARG A 126 -21.24 -10.13 10.57
CA ARG A 126 -20.77 -11.25 11.39
C ARG A 126 -21.39 -12.59 10.97
N PRO A 127 -22.69 -12.71 10.66
CA PRO A 127 -23.27 -13.99 10.22
C PRO A 127 -22.67 -14.52 8.91
N ALA A 128 -22.44 -13.64 7.92
CA ALA A 128 -21.85 -14.01 6.64
C ALA A 128 -20.37 -14.39 6.79
N MET A 129 -19.64 -13.62 7.61
CA MET A 129 -18.23 -13.87 7.89
C MET A 129 -18.02 -15.12 8.76
N TRP A 130 -18.92 -15.42 9.70
CA TRP A 130 -18.92 -16.69 10.42
C TRP A 130 -19.21 -17.89 9.50
N ALA A 131 -20.17 -17.76 8.58
CA ALA A 131 -20.46 -18.77 7.56
C ALA A 131 -19.29 -19.03 6.59
N PHE A 132 -18.34 -18.09 6.48
CA PHE A 132 -17.04 -18.29 5.82
C PHE A 132 -15.98 -18.91 6.75
N MET A 133 -15.85 -18.41 7.98
CA MET A 133 -14.82 -18.86 8.93
C MET A 133 -15.03 -20.29 9.41
N GLU A 134 -16.27 -20.71 9.68
CA GLU A 134 -16.58 -22.06 10.17
C GLU A 134 -16.06 -23.17 9.22
N PRO A 135 -16.40 -23.19 7.91
CA PRO A 135 -15.84 -24.19 7.00
C PRO A 135 -14.35 -23.99 6.73
N ALA A 136 -13.78 -22.79 6.90
CA ALA A 136 -12.34 -22.56 6.77
C ALA A 136 -11.54 -23.16 7.94
N ILE A 137 -12.04 -23.03 9.18
CA ILE A 137 -11.47 -23.68 10.37
C ILE A 137 -11.60 -25.20 10.26
N GLU A 138 -12.71 -25.71 9.72
CA GLU A 138 -12.87 -27.15 9.48
C GLU A 138 -11.93 -27.65 8.38
N LEU A 139 -11.74 -26.86 7.31
CA LEU A 139 -10.81 -27.17 6.22
C LEU A 139 -9.36 -27.28 6.70
N ASP A 140 -8.92 -26.38 7.58
CA ASP A 140 -7.59 -26.42 8.20
C ASP A 140 -7.38 -27.69 9.04
N ARG A 141 -8.35 -28.04 9.88
CA ARG A 141 -8.32 -29.29 10.67
C ARG A 141 -8.26 -30.54 9.79
N VAL A 142 -9.05 -30.59 8.71
CA VAL A 142 -9.04 -31.71 7.76
C VAL A 142 -7.70 -31.78 7.01
N SER A 143 -7.16 -30.65 6.58
CA SER A 143 -5.86 -30.55 5.90
C SER A 143 -4.72 -31.01 6.82
N THR A 144 -4.76 -30.61 8.10
CA THR A 144 -3.83 -31.08 9.13
C THR A 144 -3.92 -32.59 9.32
N LYS A 145 -5.12 -33.18 9.36
CA LYS A 145 -5.28 -34.65 9.42
C LYS A 145 -4.69 -35.34 8.18
N ILE A 146 -4.97 -34.84 6.98
CA ILE A 146 -4.43 -35.37 5.71
C ILE A 146 -2.90 -35.35 5.72
N ASN A 147 -2.29 -34.24 6.12
CA ASN A 147 -0.84 -34.10 6.20
C ASN A 147 -0.22 -35.01 7.26
N GLY A 148 -0.89 -35.21 8.40
CA GLY A 148 -0.49 -36.17 9.43
C GLY A 148 -0.51 -37.61 8.91
N LEU A 149 -1.59 -38.03 8.24
CA LEU A 149 -1.69 -39.36 7.62
C LEU A 149 -0.62 -39.56 6.53
N LYS A 150 -0.43 -38.59 5.63
CA LYS A 150 0.60 -38.67 4.59
C LYS A 150 2.00 -38.77 5.20
N THR A 151 2.34 -37.92 6.17
CA THR A 151 3.66 -37.95 6.84
C THR A 151 3.91 -39.26 7.59
N ALA A 152 2.91 -39.83 8.26
CA ALA A 152 3.06 -41.07 9.02
C ALA A 152 3.31 -42.30 8.13
N PHE A 153 2.83 -42.29 6.88
CA PHE A 153 2.91 -43.41 5.93
C PHE A 153 3.71 -43.06 4.66
N LEU A 154 4.54 -42.03 4.70
CA LEU A 154 5.38 -41.59 3.57
C LEU A 154 6.63 -42.46 3.35
N ALA A 155 6.86 -43.46 4.21
CA ALA A 155 8.07 -44.28 4.25
C ALA A 155 7.84 -45.80 4.03
N ASP A 156 6.60 -46.27 4.02
CA ASP A 156 6.25 -47.68 3.74
C ASP A 156 5.68 -47.84 2.32
N GLU A 157 6.05 -48.92 1.62
CA GLU A 157 5.57 -49.19 0.26
C GLU A 157 4.06 -49.51 0.18
N GLU A 158 3.44 -49.96 1.28
CA GLU A 158 2.01 -50.28 1.32
C GLU A 158 1.26 -49.63 2.49
N MET A 159 0.61 -48.49 2.22
CA MET A 159 -0.34 -47.88 3.15
C MET A 159 -1.54 -48.82 3.42
N PRO A 160 -1.87 -49.13 4.70
CA PRO A 160 -2.98 -50.02 5.06
C PRO A 160 -4.32 -49.59 4.45
N VAL A 161 -5.17 -50.56 4.13
CA VAL A 161 -6.45 -50.34 3.42
C VAL A 161 -7.38 -49.42 4.22
N GLU A 162 -7.38 -49.54 5.54
CA GLU A 162 -8.15 -48.71 6.47
C GLU A 162 -7.68 -47.25 6.43
N VAL A 163 -6.36 -47.05 6.46
CA VAL A 163 -5.72 -45.72 6.40
C VAL A 163 -5.98 -45.05 5.05
N ARG A 164 -5.88 -45.80 3.95
CA ARG A 164 -6.20 -45.32 2.61
C ARG A 164 -7.67 -44.88 2.51
N ARG A 165 -8.59 -45.67 3.05
CA ARG A 165 -10.03 -45.35 3.09
C ARG A 165 -10.35 -44.16 4.01
N GLU A 166 -9.58 -43.95 5.08
CA GLU A 166 -9.67 -42.72 5.89
C GLU A 166 -9.14 -41.49 5.15
N LEU A 167 -8.04 -41.63 4.41
CA LEU A 167 -7.44 -40.56 3.63
C LEU A 167 -8.38 -40.12 2.50
N GLU A 168 -8.94 -41.05 1.73
CA GLU A 168 -9.93 -40.77 0.68
C GLU A 168 -11.16 -40.02 1.22
N LYS A 169 -11.68 -40.42 2.39
CA LYS A 169 -12.78 -39.71 3.07
C LYS A 169 -12.38 -38.30 3.51
N ALA A 170 -11.16 -38.12 4.01
CA ALA A 170 -10.66 -36.82 4.43
C ALA A 170 -10.46 -35.89 3.22
N GLU A 171 -9.89 -36.37 2.12
CA GLU A 171 -9.70 -35.61 0.88
C GLU A 171 -11.03 -35.25 0.21
N ALA A 172 -12.01 -36.17 0.20
CA ALA A 172 -13.36 -35.87 -0.27
C ALA A 172 -14.02 -34.75 0.56
N LYS A 173 -13.88 -34.80 1.90
CA LYS A 173 -14.36 -33.75 2.81
C LYS A 173 -13.60 -32.43 2.62
N GLN A 174 -12.30 -32.47 2.37
CA GLN A 174 -11.48 -31.30 2.07
C GLN A 174 -11.99 -30.59 0.79
N ALA A 175 -12.29 -31.36 -0.26
CA ALA A 175 -12.82 -30.83 -1.52
C ALA A 175 -14.23 -30.24 -1.38
N GLU A 176 -15.09 -30.81 -0.53
CA GLU A 176 -16.40 -30.24 -0.19
C GLU A 176 -16.26 -28.91 0.57
N LEU A 177 -15.42 -28.90 1.61
CA LEU A 177 -15.16 -27.71 2.43
C LEU A 177 -14.54 -26.59 1.60
N LEU A 178 -13.61 -26.89 0.69
CA LEU A 178 -13.02 -25.91 -0.22
C LEU A 178 -14.10 -25.20 -1.06
N LYS A 179 -15.08 -25.95 -1.60
CA LYS A 179 -16.22 -25.37 -2.34
C LYS A 179 -17.11 -24.50 -1.46
N ARG A 180 -17.34 -24.91 -0.19
CA ARG A 180 -18.10 -24.10 0.80
C ARG A 180 -17.37 -22.80 1.13
N VAL A 181 -16.05 -22.86 1.39
CA VAL A 181 -15.19 -21.70 1.65
C VAL A 181 -15.19 -20.75 0.45
N GLN A 182 -15.01 -21.25 -0.78
CA GLN A 182 -15.06 -20.43 -2.01
C GLN A 182 -16.41 -19.71 -2.16
N LYS A 183 -17.52 -20.43 -1.99
CA LYS A 183 -18.87 -19.83 -2.09
C LYS A 183 -19.12 -18.78 -1.01
N ALA A 184 -18.68 -19.03 0.22
CA ALA A 184 -18.83 -18.09 1.33
C ALA A 184 -17.91 -16.87 1.17
N ALA A 185 -16.67 -17.06 0.69
CA ALA A 185 -15.75 -15.98 0.36
C ALA A 185 -16.37 -15.04 -0.67
N GLN A 186 -16.93 -15.56 -1.76
CA GLN A 186 -17.61 -14.76 -2.79
C GLN A 186 -18.71 -13.86 -2.17
N ALA A 187 -19.54 -14.41 -1.27
CA ALA A 187 -20.58 -13.64 -0.58
C ALA A 187 -20.04 -12.56 0.38
N VAL A 188 -18.83 -12.74 0.94
CA VAL A 188 -18.14 -11.75 1.77
C VAL A 188 -17.47 -10.66 0.90
N PHE A 189 -16.90 -11.03 -0.25
CA PHE A 189 -16.33 -10.07 -1.20
C PHE A 189 -17.41 -9.19 -1.87
N ASP A 190 -18.50 -9.79 -2.35
CA ASP A 190 -19.59 -9.08 -3.04
C ASP A 190 -20.42 -8.16 -2.11
N GLY A 191 -20.32 -8.35 -0.79
CA GLY A 191 -21.06 -7.60 0.23
C GLY A 191 -20.16 -6.69 1.10
N PRO A 192 -19.71 -7.14 2.28
CA PRO A 192 -18.97 -6.31 3.24
C PRO A 192 -17.75 -5.59 2.69
N LEU A 193 -16.88 -6.26 1.90
CA LEU A 193 -15.68 -5.60 1.37
C LEU A 193 -16.05 -4.46 0.41
N LYS A 194 -17.00 -4.70 -0.49
CA LYS A 194 -17.49 -3.67 -1.40
C LYS A 194 -18.12 -2.47 -0.66
N GLU A 195 -18.89 -2.72 0.40
CA GLU A 195 -19.42 -1.65 1.25
C GLU A 195 -18.29 -0.85 1.96
N GLN A 196 -17.19 -1.52 2.33
CA GLN A 196 -16.02 -0.85 2.90
C GLN A 196 -15.24 -0.03 1.87
N GLU A 197 -15.05 -0.55 0.64
CA GLU A 197 -14.43 0.16 -0.47
C GLU A 197 -15.23 1.40 -0.86
N ASP A 198 -16.56 1.30 -0.98
CA ASP A 198 -17.47 2.42 -1.23
C ASP A 198 -17.37 3.50 -0.13
N ARG A 199 -17.25 3.09 1.14
CA ARG A 199 -17.02 4.02 2.29
C ARG A 199 -15.65 4.70 2.19
N ARG A 200 -14.57 3.95 1.91
CA ARG A 200 -13.20 4.48 1.77
C ARG A 200 -13.11 5.48 0.61
N ALA A 201 -13.68 5.15 -0.55
CA ALA A 201 -13.75 6.05 -1.70
C ALA A 201 -14.46 7.37 -1.34
N LYS A 202 -15.62 7.29 -0.69
CA LYS A 202 -16.37 8.47 -0.25
C LYS A 202 -15.64 9.32 0.80
N ALA A 203 -14.84 8.70 1.67
CA ALA A 203 -14.00 9.41 2.63
C ALA A 203 -12.83 10.14 1.95
N ILE A 204 -12.22 9.51 0.92
CA ILE A 204 -11.19 10.12 0.09
C ILE A 204 -11.75 11.32 -0.70
N ASP A 205 -12.93 11.19 -1.30
CA ASP A 205 -13.60 12.30 -2.01
C ASP A 205 -13.88 13.49 -1.07
N LEU A 206 -14.43 13.24 0.12
CA LEU A 206 -14.70 14.29 1.11
C LEU A 206 -13.39 14.95 1.61
N GLY A 207 -12.35 14.15 1.85
CA GLY A 207 -11.02 14.66 2.20
C GLY A 207 -10.42 15.52 1.09
N SER A 208 -10.65 15.14 -0.18
CA SER A 208 -10.26 15.91 -1.36
C SER A 208 -10.96 17.27 -1.41
N GLU A 209 -12.26 17.31 -1.16
CA GLU A 209 -13.05 18.55 -1.17
C GLU A 209 -12.56 19.52 -0.09
N VAL A 210 -12.38 19.04 1.15
CA VAL A 210 -11.92 19.86 2.28
C VAL A 210 -10.49 20.37 2.06
N ALA A 211 -9.59 19.52 1.57
CA ALA A 211 -8.22 19.93 1.23
C ALA A 211 -8.20 20.98 0.10
N GLY A 212 -9.03 20.81 -0.93
CA GLY A 212 -9.20 21.78 -2.02
C GLY A 212 -9.82 23.12 -1.57
N LYS A 213 -10.75 23.11 -0.61
CA LYS A 213 -11.28 24.32 0.04
C LYS A 213 -10.20 25.05 0.86
N LEU A 214 -9.33 24.31 1.55
CA LEU A 214 -8.27 24.88 2.41
C LEU A 214 -7.07 25.45 1.65
N MET A 215 -6.59 24.76 0.62
CA MET A 215 -5.35 25.13 -0.10
C MET A 215 -5.59 25.89 -1.40
N GLY A 216 -6.86 26.03 -1.82
CA GLY A 216 -7.25 26.48 -3.15
C GLY A 216 -7.21 25.33 -4.16
N LYS A 217 -8.28 25.17 -4.94
CA LYS A 217 -8.45 24.05 -5.89
C LYS A 217 -7.26 23.89 -6.84
N ASP A 218 -6.73 24.98 -7.38
CA ASP A 218 -5.67 24.92 -8.39
C ASP A 218 -4.33 24.46 -7.81
N ARG A 219 -3.99 24.92 -6.60
CA ARG A 219 -2.80 24.48 -5.87
C ARG A 219 -2.92 23.01 -5.45
N PHE A 220 -4.08 22.61 -4.92
CA PHE A 220 -4.33 21.23 -4.56
C PHE A 220 -4.28 20.29 -5.77
N ASN A 221 -4.88 20.67 -6.90
CA ASN A 221 -4.83 19.88 -8.12
C ASN A 221 -3.41 19.82 -8.73
N PHE A 222 -2.63 20.89 -8.62
CA PHE A 222 -1.23 20.93 -9.06
C PHE A 222 -0.33 20.02 -8.22
N GLU A 223 -0.43 20.10 -6.89
CA GLU A 223 0.36 19.27 -5.97
C GLU A 223 -0.08 17.78 -5.99
N MET A 224 -1.33 17.48 -6.37
CA MET A 224 -1.91 16.12 -6.34
C MET A 224 -2.16 15.48 -7.71
N GLY A 225 -1.80 16.14 -8.81
CA GLY A 225 -2.09 15.70 -10.19
C GLY A 225 -1.28 14.50 -10.69
N HIS A 226 -0.26 14.06 -9.94
CA HIS A 226 0.64 12.97 -10.32
C HIS A 226 0.31 11.64 -9.62
N GLY A 227 -0.86 11.06 -9.92
CA GLY A 227 -1.19 9.63 -9.68
C GLY A 227 -1.30 9.12 -8.24
N GLN A 228 -0.69 9.78 -7.25
CA GLN A 228 -0.54 9.32 -5.86
C GLN A 228 -1.59 9.91 -4.90
N GLY A 229 -2.61 10.60 -5.42
CA GLY A 229 -3.45 11.49 -4.64
C GLY A 229 -4.33 10.82 -3.58
N ASN A 230 -4.91 9.67 -3.87
CA ASN A 230 -6.03 9.13 -3.07
C ASN A 230 -5.64 8.73 -1.64
N ASP A 231 -4.52 8.04 -1.45
CA ASP A 231 -4.13 7.55 -0.12
C ASP A 231 -3.36 8.59 0.68
N LEU A 232 -2.65 9.51 0.01
CA LEU A 232 -2.10 10.69 0.68
C LEU A 232 -3.20 11.61 1.22
N ARG A 233 -4.36 11.71 0.55
CA ARG A 233 -5.55 12.43 1.07
C ARG A 233 -6.09 11.76 2.34
N TYR A 234 -6.17 10.43 2.37
CA TYR A 234 -6.60 9.68 3.55
C TYR A 234 -5.59 9.83 4.71
N ALA A 235 -4.29 9.72 4.43
CA ALA A 235 -3.22 9.89 5.41
C ALA A 235 -3.15 11.31 5.99
N ILE A 236 -3.21 12.35 5.15
CA ILE A 236 -3.27 13.76 5.57
C ILE A 236 -4.55 14.03 6.37
N GLY A 237 -5.69 13.48 5.94
CA GLY A 237 -6.95 13.57 6.67
C GLY A 237 -6.87 12.97 8.09
N ARG A 238 -6.26 11.79 8.25
CA ARG A 238 -5.99 11.21 9.58
C ARG A 238 -4.98 12.04 10.37
N MET A 239 -3.89 12.51 9.74
CA MET A 239 -2.87 13.33 10.40
C MET A 239 -3.45 14.63 10.98
N PHE A 240 -4.34 15.34 10.27
CA PHE A 240 -4.97 16.57 10.79
C PHE A 240 -5.91 16.34 11.98
N VAL A 241 -6.51 15.15 12.09
CA VAL A 241 -7.32 14.80 13.28
C VAL A 241 -6.44 14.32 14.44
N ILE A 242 -5.36 13.58 14.16
CA ILE A 242 -4.42 13.08 15.18
C ILE A 242 -3.53 14.21 15.74
N SER A 243 -3.23 15.26 14.96
CA SER A 243 -2.34 16.37 15.37
C SER A 243 -2.99 17.45 16.25
N GLY A 244 -4.20 17.22 16.77
CA GLY A 244 -4.76 18.03 17.87
C GLY A 244 -5.36 19.38 17.47
N VAL A 245 -5.82 19.55 16.22
CA VAL A 245 -6.59 20.75 15.81
C VAL A 245 -8.00 20.78 16.44
N VAL A 246 -8.43 19.70 17.12
CA VAL A 246 -9.70 19.63 17.87
C VAL A 246 -9.50 18.94 19.25
N GLU A 247 -9.32 19.76 20.29
CA GLU A 247 -9.23 19.40 21.73
C GLU A 247 -8.10 18.42 22.14
N PRO A 248 -7.70 18.42 23.43
CA PRO A 248 -6.59 17.60 23.91
C PRO A 248 -6.88 16.09 23.91
N LEU A 249 -5.80 15.31 23.73
CA LEU A 249 -5.77 13.85 23.61
C LEU A 249 -6.22 13.09 24.88
N ASP A 250 -6.39 13.79 26.01
CA ASP A 250 -6.78 13.24 27.31
C ASP A 250 -8.26 12.84 27.40
N LYS A 251 -9.12 13.34 26.49
CA LYS A 251 -10.55 12.99 26.43
C LYS A 251 -10.86 11.74 25.59
N LEU A 252 -9.92 11.25 24.78
CA LEU A 252 -10.09 10.00 24.06
C LEU A 252 -9.81 8.83 25.01
N ARG A 253 -10.79 7.92 25.18
CA ARG A 253 -10.57 6.70 25.96
C ARG A 253 -9.43 5.90 25.32
N PRO A 254 -8.33 5.59 26.04
CA PRO A 254 -7.26 4.79 25.48
C PRO A 254 -7.80 3.43 25.04
N GLY A 255 -7.48 3.04 23.81
CA GLY A 255 -7.89 1.76 23.22
C GLY A 255 -9.15 1.77 22.34
N ARG A 256 -9.89 2.89 22.19
CA ARG A 256 -10.93 2.98 21.14
C ARG A 256 -10.33 3.48 19.83
N ALA A 257 -10.20 2.58 18.85
CA ALA A 257 -9.88 2.96 17.49
C ALA A 257 -10.95 3.92 16.92
N MET A 258 -10.50 4.96 16.24
CA MET A 258 -11.35 5.97 15.63
C MET A 258 -11.93 5.40 14.32
N ASN A 259 -13.24 5.11 14.31
CA ASN A 259 -13.91 4.53 13.14
C ASN A 259 -14.14 5.58 12.03
N ASP A 260 -14.50 5.13 10.83
CA ASP A 260 -14.70 6.02 9.69
C ASP A 260 -15.83 7.04 9.93
N GLU A 261 -16.84 6.74 10.76
CA GLU A 261 -17.88 7.71 11.09
C GLU A 261 -17.36 8.83 11.99
N ASP A 262 -16.54 8.52 13.00
CA ASP A 262 -15.87 9.52 13.84
C ASP A 262 -14.87 10.36 13.02
N LEU A 263 -14.17 9.76 12.03
CA LEU A 263 -13.35 10.49 11.05
C LEU A 263 -14.19 11.44 10.19
N LEU A 264 -15.26 10.96 9.57
CA LEU A 264 -16.17 11.80 8.76
C LEU A 264 -16.82 12.90 9.60
N ARG A 265 -17.14 12.64 10.87
CA ARG A 265 -17.68 13.62 11.82
C ARG A 265 -16.65 14.69 12.19
N GLY A 266 -15.39 14.30 12.37
CA GLY A 266 -14.26 15.23 12.53
C GLY A 266 -14.06 16.13 11.30
N ILE A 267 -13.98 15.54 10.11
CA ILE A 267 -13.83 16.25 8.84
C ILE A 267 -14.98 17.25 8.61
N ARG A 268 -16.23 16.85 8.85
CA ARG A 268 -17.41 17.74 8.74
C ARG A 268 -17.36 18.90 9.75
N ARG A 269 -16.90 18.68 10.99
CA ARG A 269 -16.73 19.75 11.98
C ARG A 269 -15.66 20.75 11.56
N ILE A 270 -14.54 20.27 11.00
CA ILE A 270 -13.47 21.12 10.45
C ILE A 270 -14.01 21.95 9.27
N ALA A 271 -14.70 21.33 8.32
CA ALA A 271 -15.34 22.01 7.20
C ALA A 271 -16.32 23.11 7.65
N ALA A 272 -17.23 22.79 8.58
CA ALA A 272 -18.18 23.75 9.12
C ALA A 272 -17.50 24.91 9.88
N ALA A 273 -16.40 24.64 10.60
CA ALA A 273 -15.62 25.67 11.28
C ALA A 273 -14.87 26.60 10.31
N ILE A 274 -14.44 26.08 9.15
CA ILE A 274 -13.85 26.89 8.07
C ILE A 274 -14.93 27.77 7.42
N GLU A 275 -16.08 27.20 7.08
CA GLU A 275 -17.21 27.93 6.47
C GLU A 275 -17.73 29.02 7.41
N ALA A 276 -17.85 28.74 8.72
CA ALA A 276 -18.22 29.75 9.72
C ALA A 276 -17.18 30.87 9.90
N ARG A 277 -15.89 30.62 9.63
CA ARG A 277 -14.83 31.65 9.63
C ARG A 277 -14.80 32.47 8.34
N GLY A 278 -15.21 31.89 7.22
CA GLY A 278 -15.38 32.60 5.94
C GLY A 278 -16.66 33.45 5.87
N ALA A 279 -17.60 33.28 6.79
CA ALA A 279 -18.94 33.87 6.76
C ALA A 279 -19.10 35.22 7.51
N LYS A 280 -18.02 35.98 7.74
CA LYS A 280 -18.11 37.36 8.22
C LYS A 280 -17.66 38.36 7.15
N PRO A 281 -18.52 39.30 6.71
CA PRO A 281 -18.05 40.48 6.00
C PRO A 281 -17.21 41.34 6.96
N SER A 282 -16.08 41.84 6.49
CA SER A 282 -15.29 42.86 7.18
C SER A 282 -15.88 44.24 6.90
N GLU A 283 -16.99 44.55 7.55
CA GLU A 283 -17.53 45.91 7.71
C GLU A 283 -17.72 46.14 9.21
N GLN A 284 -17.29 47.31 9.71
CA GLN A 284 -16.87 47.60 11.11
C GLN A 284 -15.43 47.11 11.41
N GLU A 285 -14.50 47.89 11.94
CA GLU A 285 -14.41 49.32 12.28
C GLU A 285 -12.92 49.74 12.09
N GLU A 286 -12.56 50.99 11.83
CA GLU A 286 -13.35 52.24 11.74
C GLU A 286 -13.26 52.84 10.33
#